data_AF-A0A7V9HZB0-F1
#
_entry.id   AF-A0A7V9HZB0-F1
#
_cell.length_a   1.000
_cell.length_b   1.000
_cell.length_c   1.000
_cell.angle_alpha   90.00
_cell.angle_beta   90.00
_cell.angle_gamma   90.00
#
_symmetry.space_group_name_H-M   'P 1'
#
loop_
_entity.id
_entity.type
_entity.pdbx_description
1 polymer ?
#
loop_
_entity_poly.entity_id
_entity_poly.type
_entity_poly.pdbx_seq_one_letter_code
_entity_poly.pdbx_strand_id
1 'polypeptide(L)'
;SSIKFAGRAPNGSVLLRAFVGGALQADMFALHEVQMLQRVQADLRELLGIKKAPRFSEVTRWPRSMPQYEIGHLDRVQRIDNHLIRLPTLKLAGNAYRGAGIPDCIRSGEEAAEALASFLGTEA
;
A
#
# COMPACT_ATOMS: atom_id res chain seq x y z
N SER A 1 -8.43 12.40 -4.33
CA SER A 1 -8.78 13.58 -5.14
C SER A 1 -9.90 14.34 -4.45
N SER A 2 -10.06 15.63 -4.74
CA SER A 2 -11.09 16.47 -4.11
C SER A 2 -12.52 16.18 -4.59
N ILE A 3 -12.68 15.52 -5.74
CA ILE A 3 -14.00 15.08 -6.23
C ILE A 3 -14.54 13.91 -5.40
N LYS A 4 -13.66 12.97 -5.01
CA LYS A 4 -14.06 11.81 -4.19
C LYS A 4 -14.34 12.19 -2.73
N PHE A 5 -13.64 13.19 -2.22
CA PHE A 5 -13.71 13.60 -0.82
C PHE A 5 -13.70 15.14 -0.74
N ALA A 6 -14.84 15.71 -0.34
CA ALA A 6 -15.01 17.14 -0.17
C ALA A 6 -14.02 17.72 0.87
N GLY A 7 -13.69 19.00 0.76
CA GLY A 7 -12.78 19.69 1.68
C GLY A 7 -11.28 19.38 1.50
N ARG A 8 -10.90 18.61 0.47
CA ARG A 8 -9.48 18.27 0.17
C ARG A 8 -8.78 19.22 -0.80
N ALA A 9 -9.46 20.28 -1.27
CA ALA A 9 -8.87 21.33 -2.09
C ALA A 9 -9.55 22.67 -1.78
N PRO A 10 -8.84 23.81 -1.90
CA PRO A 10 -9.47 25.13 -1.82
C PRO A 10 -10.54 25.34 -2.90
N ASN A 11 -11.47 26.25 -2.64
CA ASN A 11 -12.50 26.64 -3.61
C ASN A 11 -11.87 27.09 -4.95
N GLY A 12 -12.50 26.71 -6.06
CA GLY A 12 -11.98 27.02 -7.41
C GLY A 12 -10.71 26.24 -7.80
N SER A 13 -10.36 25.18 -7.05
CA SER A 13 -9.24 24.30 -7.34
C SER A 13 -9.65 22.82 -7.32
N VAL A 14 -8.87 21.97 -7.98
CA VAL A 14 -9.04 20.52 -7.95
C VAL A 14 -7.73 19.85 -7.50
N LEU A 15 -7.84 18.87 -6.59
CA LEU A 15 -6.70 18.02 -6.21
C LEU A 15 -6.77 16.71 -6.98
N LEU A 16 -5.78 16.50 -7.84
CA LEU A 16 -5.56 15.24 -8.58
C LEU A 16 -4.51 14.40 -7.87
N ARG A 17 -4.67 13.07 -7.92
CA ARG A 17 -3.68 12.12 -7.40
C ARG A 17 -3.38 11.11 -8.49
N ALA A 18 -2.13 11.09 -8.95
CA ALA A 18 -1.63 10.08 -9.87
C ALA A 18 -0.85 9.01 -9.10
N PHE A 19 -0.92 7.77 -9.57
CA PHE A 19 -0.09 6.67 -9.10
C PHE A 19 0.85 6.30 -10.23
N VAL A 20 2.14 6.15 -9.92
CA VAL A 20 3.19 5.95 -10.91
C VAL A 20 4.00 4.72 -10.51
N GLY A 21 4.37 3.90 -11.49
CA GLY A 21 5.18 2.71 -11.29
C GLY A 21 4.34 1.44 -11.11
N GLY A 22 4.56 0.73 -10.00
CA GLY A 22 4.02 -0.62 -9.78
C GLY A 22 4.94 -1.70 -10.36
N ALA A 23 4.51 -2.97 -10.24
CA ALA A 23 5.33 -4.12 -10.64
C ALA A 23 5.76 -4.10 -12.12
N LEU A 24 4.97 -3.46 -12.98
CA LEU A 24 5.22 -3.39 -14.43
C LEU A 24 6.15 -2.24 -14.85
N GLN A 25 6.41 -1.27 -13.96
CA GLN A 25 7.18 -0.06 -14.25
C GLN A 25 8.03 0.34 -13.03
N ALA A 26 8.78 -0.62 -12.48
CA ALA A 26 9.56 -0.40 -11.26
C ALA A 26 10.69 0.64 -11.44
N ASP A 27 11.19 0.80 -12.66
CA ASP A 27 12.19 1.77 -13.08
C ASP A 27 11.73 3.22 -12.84
N MET A 28 10.43 3.49 -12.93
CA MET A 28 9.85 4.80 -12.64
C MET A 28 10.20 5.30 -11.24
N PHE A 29 10.44 4.41 -10.29
CA PHE A 29 10.82 4.76 -8.93
C PHE A 29 12.17 5.49 -8.85
N ALA A 30 13.09 5.17 -9.77
CA ALA A 30 14.44 5.75 -9.81
C ALA A 30 14.48 7.15 -10.44
N LEU A 31 13.39 7.61 -11.05
CA LEU A 31 13.34 8.92 -11.68
C LEU A 31 13.48 10.05 -10.67
N HIS A 32 14.21 11.09 -11.08
CA HIS A 32 14.22 12.35 -10.36
C HIS A 32 12.81 12.95 -10.36
N GLU A 33 12.46 13.66 -9.29
CA GLU A 33 11.11 14.19 -9.08
C GLU A 33 10.60 15.03 -10.26
N VAL A 34 11.46 15.90 -10.78
CA VAL A 34 11.14 16.75 -11.94
C VAL A 34 10.76 15.93 -13.16
N GLN A 35 11.49 14.85 -13.46
CA GLN A 35 11.23 13.98 -14.59
C GLN A 35 9.91 13.21 -14.42
N MET A 36 9.65 12.74 -13.19
CA MET A 36 8.39 12.07 -12.85
C MET A 36 7.19 13.03 -13.02
N LEU A 37 7.30 14.27 -12.54
CA LEU A 37 6.26 15.28 -12.72
C LEU A 37 6.03 15.63 -14.18
N GLN A 38 7.08 15.74 -14.99
CA GLN A 38 6.96 15.98 -16.43
C GLN A 38 6.20 14.85 -17.13
N ARG A 39 6.50 13.58 -16.79
CA ARG A 39 5.79 12.41 -17.34
C ARG A 39 4.31 12.44 -16.97
N VAL A 40 4.00 12.64 -15.69
CA VAL A 40 2.60 12.74 -15.21
C VAL A 40 1.85 13.89 -15.88
N GLN A 41 2.50 15.05 -16.08
CA GLN A 41 1.88 16.18 -16.78
C GLN A 41 1.62 15.89 -18.27
N ALA A 42 2.49 15.12 -18.92
CA ALA A 42 2.25 14.65 -20.29
C ALA A 42 1.01 13.75 -20.35
N ASP A 43 0.91 12.77 -19.45
CA ASP A 43 -0.25 11.87 -19.36
C ASP A 43 -1.54 12.65 -19.06
N LEU A 44 -1.52 13.60 -18.12
CA LEU A 44 -2.68 14.43 -17.79
C LEU A 44 -3.11 15.35 -18.94
N ARG A 45 -2.16 15.80 -19.77
CA ARG A 45 -2.45 16.59 -20.97
C ARG A 45 -3.14 15.75 -22.02
N GLU A 46 -2.65 14.53 -22.25
CA GLU A 46 -3.21 13.60 -23.23
C GLU A 46 -4.58 13.08 -22.81
N LEU A 47 -4.71 12.62 -21.56
CA LEU A 47 -5.92 11.94 -21.07
C LEU A 47 -7.03 12.91 -20.67
N LEU A 48 -6.68 14.07 -20.10
CA LEU A 48 -7.65 15.01 -19.51
C LEU A 48 -7.61 16.41 -20.14
N GLY A 49 -6.74 16.65 -21.13
CA GLY A 49 -6.62 17.97 -21.78
C GLY A 49 -6.04 19.06 -20.88
N ILE A 50 -5.42 18.72 -19.75
CA ILE A 50 -4.88 19.71 -18.80
C ILE A 50 -3.56 20.25 -19.33
N LYS A 51 -3.57 21.49 -19.84
CA LYS A 51 -2.40 22.10 -20.49
C LYS A 51 -1.54 22.98 -19.59
N LYS A 52 -2.13 23.51 -18.51
CA LYS A 52 -1.46 24.44 -17.58
C LYS A 52 -0.67 23.68 -16.52
N ALA A 53 0.43 24.27 -16.07
CA ALA A 53 1.20 23.75 -14.93
C ALA A 53 0.35 23.77 -13.64
N PRO A 54 0.56 22.81 -12.72
CA PRO A 54 -0.14 22.80 -11.44
C PRO A 54 0.32 23.97 -10.55
N ARG A 55 -0.59 24.50 -9.73
CA ARG A 55 -0.26 25.50 -8.69
C ARG A 55 0.56 24.92 -7.54
N PHE A 56 0.42 23.62 -7.31
CA PHE A 56 1.07 22.87 -6.25
C PHE A 56 1.26 21.42 -6.72
N SER A 57 2.41 20.84 -6.43
CA SER A 57 2.73 19.44 -6.70
C SER A 57 3.55 18.87 -5.56
N GLU A 58 3.29 17.61 -5.22
CA GLU A 58 4.03 16.86 -4.21
C GLU A 58 4.22 15.42 -4.70
N VAL A 59 5.44 14.90 -4.56
CA VAL A 59 5.78 13.52 -4.92
C VAL A 59 6.18 12.76 -3.67
N THR A 60 5.41 11.72 -3.34
CA THR A 60 5.73 10.79 -2.26
C THR A 60 6.08 9.43 -2.83
N ARG A 61 7.18 8.84 -2.36
CA ARG A 61 7.70 7.54 -2.81
C ARG A 61 7.46 6.47 -1.74
N TRP A 62 7.01 5.30 -2.17
CA TRP A 62 6.74 4.16 -1.29
C TRP A 62 7.51 2.90 -1.76
N PRO A 63 8.82 2.79 -1.48
CA PRO A 63 9.60 1.63 -1.89
C PRO A 63 9.17 0.39 -1.11
N ARG A 64 8.97 -0.73 -1.82
CA ARG A 64 8.65 -2.05 -1.22
C ARG A 64 7.44 -2.04 -0.28
N SER A 65 6.47 -1.16 -0.51
CA SER A 65 5.27 -1.00 0.33
C SER A 65 4.08 -1.87 -0.10
N MET A 66 4.05 -2.28 -1.37
CA MET A 66 2.97 -3.07 -1.97
C MET A 66 3.41 -4.53 -2.16
N PRO A 67 3.02 -5.44 -1.27
CA PRO A 67 3.34 -6.85 -1.41
C PRO A 67 2.71 -7.42 -2.69
N GLN A 68 3.46 -8.28 -3.38
CA GLN A 68 3.00 -8.97 -4.58
C GLN A 68 2.74 -10.44 -4.23
N TYR A 69 1.48 -10.86 -4.28
CA TYR A 69 1.09 -12.25 -4.02
C TYR A 69 1.18 -13.05 -5.32
N GLU A 70 2.38 -13.50 -5.62
CA GLU A 70 2.65 -14.33 -6.80
C GLU A 70 2.09 -15.75 -6.65
N ILE A 71 2.09 -16.51 -7.73
CA ILE A 71 1.74 -17.93 -7.69
C ILE A 71 2.60 -18.65 -6.62
N GLY A 72 1.95 -19.52 -5.85
CA GLY A 72 2.54 -20.20 -4.70
C GLY A 72 2.62 -19.37 -3.42
N HIS A 73 2.04 -18.16 -3.37
CA HIS A 73 2.02 -17.33 -2.16
C HIS A 73 1.39 -18.05 -0.97
N LEU A 74 0.23 -18.69 -1.16
CA LEU A 74 -0.45 -19.41 -0.08
C LEU A 74 0.38 -20.57 0.47
N ASP A 75 1.10 -21.31 -0.40
CA ASP A 75 1.99 -22.39 0.04
C ASP A 75 3.17 -21.84 0.86
N ARG A 76 3.73 -20.70 0.45
CA ARG A 76 4.79 -20.02 1.21
C ARG A 76 4.30 -19.59 2.58
N VAL A 77 3.09 -19.03 2.65
CA VAL A 77 2.49 -18.62 3.92
C VAL A 77 2.17 -19.84 4.79
N GLN A 78 1.64 -20.92 4.23
CA GLN A 78 1.40 -22.16 4.98
C GLN A 78 2.70 -22.73 5.57
N ARG A 79 3.81 -22.67 4.81
CA ARG A 79 5.11 -23.08 5.33
C ARG A 79 5.58 -22.21 6.50
N ILE A 80 5.32 -20.90 6.45
CA ILE A 80 5.59 -19.99 7.58
C ILE A 80 4.78 -20.43 8.79
N ASP A 81 3.48 -20.66 8.64
CA ASP A 81 2.61 -21.06 9.74
C ASP A 81 3.03 -22.40 10.36
N ASN A 82 3.43 -23.37 9.52
CA ASN A 82 3.97 -24.64 9.99
C ASN A 82 5.24 -24.46 10.85
N HIS A 83 6.08 -23.47 10.54
CA HIS A 83 7.24 -23.15 11.37
C HIS A 83 6.86 -22.47 12.68
N LEU A 84 5.81 -21.64 12.68
CA LEU A 84 5.30 -20.94 13.87
C LEU A 84 4.67 -21.87 14.91
N ILE A 85 4.25 -23.08 14.53
CA ILE A 85 3.76 -24.09 15.50
C ILE A 85 4.79 -24.34 16.62
N ARG A 86 6.08 -24.26 16.31
CA ARG A 86 7.18 -24.45 17.29
C ARG A 86 7.46 -23.21 18.14
N LEU A 87 6.77 -22.10 17.88
CA LEU A 87 6.95 -20.80 18.53
C LEU A 87 5.57 -20.26 18.97
N PRO A 88 4.91 -20.90 19.96
CA PRO A 88 3.51 -20.60 20.28
C PRO A 88 3.27 -19.15 20.73
N THR A 89 4.29 -18.51 21.29
CA THR A 89 4.30 -17.10 21.74
C THR A 89 4.60 -16.10 20.62
N LEU A 90 4.85 -16.55 19.39
CA LEU A 90 5.07 -15.70 18.22
C LEU A 90 3.90 -15.81 17.26
N LYS A 91 3.28 -14.67 16.94
CA LYS A 91 2.24 -14.54 15.91
C LYS A 91 2.66 -13.50 14.88
N LEU A 92 2.27 -13.72 13.63
CA LEU A 92 2.54 -12.81 12.53
C LEU A 92 1.24 -12.21 12.01
N ALA A 93 1.25 -10.90 11.75
CA ALA A 93 0.11 -10.15 11.25
C ALA A 93 0.57 -9.10 10.24
N GLY A 94 -0.36 -8.66 9.39
CA GLY A 94 -0.14 -7.57 8.44
C GLY A 94 -0.24 -7.97 6.97
N ASN A 95 0.11 -7.01 6.12
CA ASN A 95 -0.20 -7.04 4.69
C ASN A 95 0.64 -8.03 3.87
N ALA A 96 1.59 -8.74 4.48
CA ALA A 96 2.46 -9.67 3.79
C ALA A 96 1.85 -11.08 3.64
N TYR A 97 0.77 -11.39 4.36
CA TYR A 97 0.30 -12.77 4.53
C TYR A 97 -1.02 -13.04 3.81
N ARG A 98 -2.14 -12.51 4.31
CA ARG A 98 -3.50 -12.95 3.94
C ARG A 98 -4.45 -11.81 3.57
N GLY A 99 -3.90 -10.74 3.00
CA GLY A 99 -4.68 -9.61 2.52
C GLY A 99 -3.91 -8.31 2.69
N ALA A 100 -3.91 -7.47 1.65
CA ALA A 100 -3.19 -6.19 1.68
C ALA A 100 -4.09 -5.02 2.08
N GLY A 101 -5.39 -5.23 2.22
CA GLY A 101 -6.34 -4.21 2.61
C GLY A 101 -6.19 -3.82 4.08
N ILE A 102 -6.55 -2.58 4.41
CA ILE A 102 -6.61 -2.11 5.80
C ILE A 102 -7.47 -3.04 6.68
N PRO A 103 -8.70 -3.45 6.27
CA PRO A 103 -9.50 -4.36 7.08
C PRO A 103 -8.84 -5.72 7.31
N ASP A 104 -8.13 -6.25 6.31
CA ASP A 104 -7.41 -7.53 6.46
C ASP A 104 -6.27 -7.42 7.45
N CYS A 105 -5.54 -6.29 7.43
CA CYS A 105 -4.45 -6.04 8.36
C CYS A 105 -4.97 -5.87 9.80
N ILE A 106 -6.06 -5.13 9.97
CA ILE A 106 -6.74 -4.98 11.27
C ILE A 106 -7.14 -6.35 11.81
N ARG A 107 -7.92 -7.12 11.03
CA ARG A 107 -8.37 -8.46 11.40
C ARG A 107 -7.19 -9.37 11.76
N SER A 108 -6.13 -9.40 10.94
CA SER A 108 -4.95 -10.22 11.23
C SER A 108 -4.24 -9.82 12.53
N GLY A 109 -4.26 -8.52 12.87
CA GLY A 109 -3.68 -8.02 14.11
C GLY A 109 -4.51 -8.42 15.33
N GLU A 110 -5.83 -8.31 15.22
CA GLU A 110 -6.78 -8.75 16.26
C GLU A 110 -6.64 -10.25 16.52
N GLU A 111 -6.70 -11.09 15.47
CA GLU A 111 -6.54 -12.54 15.57
C GLU A 111 -5.19 -12.94 16.21
N ALA A 112 -4.10 -12.28 15.82
CA ALA A 112 -2.79 -12.52 16.39
C ALA A 112 -2.71 -12.16 17.88
N ALA A 113 -3.31 -11.02 18.27
CA ALA A 113 -3.35 -10.56 19.65
C ALA A 113 -4.21 -11.49 20.53
N GLU A 114 -5.41 -11.86 20.06
CA GLU A 114 -6.32 -12.78 20.76
C GLU A 114 -5.69 -14.16 20.95
N ALA A 115 -5.06 -14.72 19.92
CA ALA A 115 -4.39 -16.01 20.01
C ALA A 115 -3.24 -16.00 21.03
N LEU A 116 -2.47 -14.91 21.08
CA LEU A 116 -1.39 -14.76 22.04
C LEU A 116 -1.92 -14.57 23.47
N ALA A 117 -2.93 -13.71 23.66
CA ALA A 117 -3.56 -13.49 24.95
C ALA A 117 -4.18 -14.77 25.51
N SER A 118 -4.86 -15.55 24.66
CA SER A 118 -5.42 -16.85 25.06
C SER A 118 -4.34 -17.82 25.48
N PHE A 119 -3.22 -17.92 24.73
CA PHE A 119 -2.12 -18.82 25.06
C PHE A 119 -1.47 -18.46 26.41
N LEU A 120 -1.19 -17.18 26.63
CA LEU A 120 -0.57 -16.70 27.87
C LEU A 120 -1.53 -16.80 29.08
N GLY A 121 -2.83 -16.60 28.85
CA GLY A 121 -3.86 -16.77 29.87
C GLY A 121 -4.13 -18.21 30.29
N THR A 122 -3.80 -19.21 29.44
CA THR A 122 -3.84 -20.63 29.80
C THR A 122 -2.63 -21.10 30.62
N GLU A 123 -1.58 -20.29 30.76
CA GLU A 123 -0.41 -20.61 31.60
C GLU A 123 -0.45 -19.95 33.00
N ALA A 124 -1.54 -19.24 33.34
CA ALA A 124 -1.80 -18.66 34.67
C ALA A 124 -2.75 -19.53 35.50
#